data_AF-A0AAT9USH0-F1
#
_entry.id   AF-A0AAT9USH0-F1
#
_cell.length_a   1.000
_cell.length_b   1.000
_cell.length_c   1.000
_cell.angle_alpha   90.00
_cell.angle_beta   90.00
_cell.angle_gamma   90.00
#
_symmetry.space_group_name_H-M   'P 1'
#
loop_
_entity.id
_entity.type
_entity.pdbx_description
1 polymer ?
#
loop_
_entity_poly.entity_id
_entity_poly.type
_entity_poly.pdbx_seq_one_letter_code
_entity_poly.pdbx_strand_id
1 'polypeptide(L)'
;FLNKIKKVLETVCYNCSKIKLDESNPQFADACKIREPKARFNAVWRLCKAKSTCDSDNTAGDEENNFGDDAGTNPEKKKSHGGCG
;
A
#
# COMPACT_ATOMS: atom_id res chain seq x y z
N PHE A 1 16.40 -8.09 17.98
CA PHE A 1 15.03 -7.92 17.43
C PHE A 1 14.56 -6.47 17.35
N LEU A 2 14.97 -5.58 18.27
CA LEU A 2 14.61 -4.15 18.25
C LEU A 2 14.78 -3.47 16.88
N ASN A 3 15.91 -3.70 16.19
CA ASN A 3 16.13 -3.16 14.85
C ASN A 3 15.09 -3.61 13.82
N LYS A 4 14.59 -4.84 13.93
CA LYS A 4 13.56 -5.38 13.03
C LYS A 4 12.19 -4.76 13.34
N ILE A 5 11.85 -4.62 14.62
CA ILE A 5 10.63 -3.96 15.07
C ILE A 5 10.58 -2.51 14.57
N LYS A 6 11.68 -1.75 14.75
CA LYS A 6 11.78 -0.38 14.22
C LYS A 6 11.49 -0.32 12.72
N LYS A 7 12.08 -1.22 11.92
CA LYS A 7 11.84 -1.26 10.47
C LYS A 7 10.38 -1.58 10.12
N VAL A 8 9.73 -2.48 10.86
CA VAL A 8 8.31 -2.79 10.66
C VAL A 8 7.46 -1.56 10.93
N LEU A 9 7.68 -0.88 12.06
CA LEU A 9 6.96 0.34 12.42
C LEU A 9 7.19 1.51 11.44
N GLU A 10 8.38 1.59 10.82
CA GLU A 10 8.65 2.57 9.76
C GLU A 10 7.92 2.26 8.45
N THR A 11 7.50 1.00 8.23
CA THR A 11 6.85 0.52 7.00
C THR A 11 5.33 0.68 7.05
N VAL A 12 4.73 0.57 8.24
CA VAL A 12 3.28 0.67 8.46
C VAL A 12 2.88 2.07 8.93
N CYS A 13 1.64 2.45 8.64
CA CYS A 13 1.01 3.64 9.19
C CYS A 13 0.56 3.35 10.63
N TYR A 14 0.87 4.23 11.58
CA TYR A 14 0.45 4.08 12.98
C TYR A 14 -1.06 4.25 13.19
N ASN A 15 -1.76 4.89 12.26
CA ASN A 15 -3.18 5.18 12.39
C ASN A 15 -4.06 4.05 11.79
N CYS A 16 -3.80 3.62 10.56
CA CYS A 16 -4.59 2.55 9.91
C CYS A 16 -3.93 1.16 9.94
N SER A 17 -2.71 1.03 10.48
CA SER A 17 -1.94 -0.23 10.50
C SER A 17 -1.66 -0.86 9.13
N LYS A 18 -1.86 -0.13 8.03
CA LYS A 18 -1.56 -0.57 6.66
C LYS A 18 -0.17 -0.13 6.21
N ILE A 19 0.38 -0.77 5.17
CA ILE A 19 1.64 -0.35 4.56
C ILE A 19 1.44 1.02 3.91
N LYS A 20 2.42 1.91 4.04
CA LYS A 20 2.30 3.30 3.54
C LYS A 20 2.31 3.43 2.01
N LEU A 21 2.65 2.35 1.30
CA LEU A 21 2.80 2.27 -0.14
C LEU A 21 2.13 1.00 -0.67
N ASP A 22 1.68 1.07 -1.91
CA ASP A 22 1.01 0.02 -2.64
C ASP A 22 1.62 -0.20 -4.04
N GLU A 23 1.03 -1.12 -4.81
CA GLU A 23 1.43 -1.44 -6.19
C GLU A 23 1.20 -0.29 -7.18
N SER A 24 0.54 0.82 -6.78
CA SER A 24 0.44 2.02 -7.61
C SER A 24 1.80 2.68 -7.85
N ASN A 25 2.75 2.51 -6.91
CA ASN A 25 4.12 2.94 -7.09
C ASN A 25 4.93 1.85 -7.82
N PRO A 26 5.48 2.12 -9.02
CA PRO A 26 6.21 1.11 -9.80
C PRO A 26 7.43 0.55 -9.04
N GLN A 27 8.11 1.37 -8.23
CA GLN A 27 9.25 0.92 -7.42
C GLN A 27 8.81 -0.04 -6.31
N PHE A 28 7.63 0.17 -5.74
CA PHE A 28 7.06 -0.73 -4.75
C PHE A 28 6.63 -2.05 -5.38
N ALA A 29 5.97 -1.99 -6.54
CA ALA A 29 5.59 -3.18 -7.31
C ALA A 29 6.84 -4.02 -7.65
N ASP A 30 7.92 -3.39 -8.09
CA ASP A 30 9.18 -4.10 -8.38
C ASP A 30 9.87 -4.64 -7.12
N ALA A 31 9.81 -3.91 -6.01
CA ALA A 31 10.31 -4.40 -4.72
C ALA A 31 9.54 -5.65 -4.27
N CYS A 32 8.23 -5.72 -4.47
CA CYS A 32 7.40 -6.87 -4.13
C CYS A 32 7.73 -8.14 -4.94
N LYS A 33 8.19 -7.98 -6.19
CA LYS A 33 8.60 -9.09 -7.07
C LYS A 33 9.92 -9.77 -6.64
N ILE A 34 10.68 -9.18 -5.72
CA ILE A 34 11.94 -9.75 -5.22
C ILE A 34 11.66 -11.10 -4.53
N ARG A 35 12.35 -12.16 -4.98
CA ARG A 35 12.19 -13.52 -4.46
C ARG A 35 12.77 -13.71 -3.06
N GLU A 36 13.94 -13.13 -2.79
CA GLU A 36 14.64 -13.30 -1.51
C GLU A 36 13.95 -12.45 -0.41
N PRO A 37 13.41 -13.07 0.67
CA PRO A 37 12.56 -12.37 1.63
C PRO A 37 13.25 -11.20 2.35
N LYS A 38 14.54 -11.32 2.68
CA LYS A 38 15.29 -10.28 3.39
C LYS A 38 15.53 -9.07 2.49
N ALA A 39 15.86 -9.28 1.22
CA ALA A 39 16.06 -8.26 0.21
C ALA A 39 14.74 -7.57 -0.12
N ARG A 40 13.66 -8.33 -0.30
CA ARG A 40 12.31 -7.80 -0.48
C ARG A 40 11.92 -6.88 0.66
N PHE A 41 12.04 -7.34 1.91
CA PHE A 41 11.72 -6.51 3.07
C PHE A 41 12.57 -5.24 3.13
N ASN A 42 13.88 -5.33 2.88
CA ASN A 42 14.74 -4.14 2.89
C ASN A 42 14.42 -3.16 1.75
N ALA A 43 14.03 -3.64 0.56
CA ALA A 43 13.60 -2.79 -0.54
C ALA A 43 12.30 -2.05 -0.20
N VAL A 44 11.28 -2.78 0.25
CA VAL A 44 9.98 -2.23 0.68
C VAL A 44 10.16 -1.23 1.83
N TRP A 45 10.94 -1.58 2.85
CA TRP A 45 11.22 -0.71 3.99
C TRP A 45 11.91 0.60 3.58
N ARG A 46 12.88 0.57 2.66
CA ARG A 46 13.55 1.79 2.18
C ARG A 46 12.58 2.76 1.53
N LEU A 47 11.65 2.24 0.73
CA LEU A 47 10.61 3.04 0.09
C LEU A 47 9.63 3.62 1.13
N CYS A 48 9.16 2.79 2.07
CA CYS A 48 8.19 3.22 3.07
C CYS A 48 8.77 4.16 4.14
N LYS A 49 10.06 4.03 4.47
CA LYS A 49 10.75 4.92 5.42
C LYS A 49 10.85 6.35 4.90
N ALA A 50 11.09 6.52 3.60
CA ALA A 50 11.16 7.85 2.98
C ALA A 50 9.80 8.56 2.97
N LYS A 51 8.70 7.81 3.07
CA LYS A 51 7.34 8.33 3.05
C LYS A 51 6.83 8.58 4.48
N SER A 52 6.61 9.86 4.78
CA SER A 52 6.09 10.29 6.09
C SER A 52 4.56 10.28 6.18
N THR A 53 3.86 10.20 5.04
CA THR A 53 2.40 10.32 4.96
C THR A 53 1.78 9.03 4.43
N CYS A 54 0.64 8.59 4.98
CA CYS A 54 -0.17 7.55 4.38
C CYS A 54 -0.99 8.18 3.24
N ASP A 55 -1.11 7.53 2.08
CA ASP A 55 -2.03 8.03 1.06
C ASP A 55 -3.45 7.87 1.58
N SER A 56 -4.17 8.98 1.48
CA SER A 56 -5.56 9.14 1.90
C SER A 56 -6.49 8.83 0.73
N ASP A 57 -7.29 7.77 0.84
CA ASP A 57 -8.38 7.45 -0.11
C ASP A 57 -9.61 8.34 0.18
N ASN A 58 -9.44 9.67 0.19
CA ASN A 58 -10.57 10.58 0.37
C ASN A 58 -11.16 10.82 -1.01
N THR A 59 -11.91 9.86 -1.53
CA THR A 59 -12.92 10.11 -2.55
C THR A 59 -14.07 10.90 -1.91
N ALA A 60 -13.81 12.16 -1.56
CA ALA A 60 -14.88 13.12 -1.33
C ALA A 60 -15.39 13.55 -2.71
N GLY A 61 -16.54 12.98 -3.10
CA GLY A 61 -17.26 13.31 -4.34
C GLY A 61 -17.29 12.16 -5.33
N ASP A 62 -18.16 11.18 -5.12
CA ASP A 62 -19.24 10.94 -6.07
C ASP A 62 -20.29 10.02 -5.43
N GLU A 63 -21.49 10.57 -5.39
CA GLU A 63 -22.69 10.02 -4.82
C GLU A 63 -23.19 8.83 -5.65
N GLU A 64 -23.72 7.83 -4.94
CA GLU A 64 -24.87 7.03 -5.35
C GLU A 64 -24.70 5.95 -6.44
N ASN A 65 -25.37 4.81 -6.20
CA ASN A 65 -25.67 3.70 -7.13
C ASN A 65 -24.56 2.65 -7.33
N ASN A 66 -24.77 1.34 -7.26
CA ASN A 66 -25.92 0.47 -7.00
C ASN A 66 -25.33 -0.96 -6.88
N PHE A 67 -26.07 -1.84 -6.23
CA PHE A 67 -25.89 -3.29 -6.21
C PHE A 67 -25.58 -3.89 -7.59
N GLY A 68 -24.70 -4.90 -7.67
CA GLY A 68 -24.52 -5.65 -8.92
C GLY A 68 -23.43 -6.72 -8.89
N ASP A 69 -23.87 -7.96 -8.99
CA ASP A 69 -23.14 -9.21 -9.15
C ASP A 69 -22.33 -9.30 -10.46
N ASP A 70 -21.34 -10.20 -10.45
CA ASP A 70 -20.69 -10.90 -11.57
C ASP A 70 -19.81 -10.19 -12.63
N ALA A 71 -18.73 -10.91 -12.95
CA ALA A 71 -17.94 -10.97 -14.19
C ALA A 71 -17.42 -9.69 -14.91
N GLY A 72 -16.11 -9.70 -15.19
CA GLY A 72 -15.56 -9.14 -16.45
C GLY A 72 -14.70 -7.88 -16.34
N THR A 73 -13.39 -8.08 -16.48
CA THR A 73 -12.42 -7.21 -17.20
C THR A 73 -12.55 -5.67 -17.07
N ASN A 74 -11.73 -5.06 -16.20
CA ASN A 74 -11.19 -3.71 -16.40
C ASN A 74 -9.86 -3.54 -15.63
N PRO A 75 -8.69 -3.30 -16.27
CA PRO A 75 -7.40 -3.19 -15.57
C PRO A 75 -7.20 -1.87 -14.81
N GLU A 76 -8.15 -0.93 -14.88
CA GLU A 76 -7.96 0.45 -14.41
C GLU A 76 -8.69 0.82 -13.10
N LYS A 77 -9.27 -0.15 -12.39
CA LYS A 77 -9.58 0.07 -10.97
C LYS A 77 -8.26 0.07 -10.22
N LYS A 78 -7.61 1.24 -10.14
CA LYS A 78 -6.49 1.51 -9.23
C LYS A 78 -6.84 0.83 -7.92
N LYS A 79 -6.13 -0.24 -7.56
CA LYS A 79 -6.42 -1.03 -6.35
C LYS A 79 -6.25 -0.09 -5.16
N SER A 80 -7.35 0.51 -4.72
CA SER A 80 -7.39 1.38 -3.56
C SER A 80 -6.87 0.58 -2.36
N HIS A 81 -5.84 1.10 -1.69
CA HIS A 81 -5.24 0.43 -0.52
C HIS A 81 -6.22 0.49 0.69
N GLY A 82 -7.31 1.26 0.60
CA GLY A 82 -8.32 1.42 1.65
C GLY A 82 -7.71 1.95 2.95
N GLY A 83 -6.69 2.81 2.81
CA GLY A 83 -5.79 3.32 3.85
C GLY A 83 -6.47 4.17 4.92
N CYS A 84 -5.68 4.97 5.66
CA CYS A 84 -6.27 6.17 6.28
C CYS A 84 -7.04 6.86 5.16
N GLY A 85 -8.34 7.11 5.33
CA GLY A 85 -9.14 7.82 4.33
C GLY A 85 -8.47 9.13 3.94
#